data_AF-A0A4V1TCV6-F1
#
_entry.id   AF-A0A4V1TCV6-F1
#
_cell.length_a   1.000
_cell.length_b   1.000
_cell.length_c   1.000
_cell.angle_alpha   90.00
_cell.angle_beta   90.00
_cell.angle_gamma   90.00
#
_symmetry.space_group_name_H-M   'P 1'
#
loop_
_entity.id
_entity.type
_entity.pdbx_description
1 polymer ?
#
loop_
_entity_poly.entity_id
_entity_poly.type
_entity_poly.pdbx_seq_one_letter_code
_entity_poly.pdbx_strand_id
1 'polypeptide(L)' 'MNTDLISLFDCDETKLRSILSQALSGADDGELYLEHAQAESLSFDNGRLKGGSFNTDQGFGL' A
#
# COMPACT_ATOMS: atom_id res chain seq x y z
N MET A 1 12.18 8.51 7.38
CA MET A 1 12.02 7.04 7.32
C MET A 1 11.64 6.72 5.89
N ASN A 2 12.50 6.02 5.15
CA ASN A 2 12.11 5.50 3.84
C ASN A 2 11.36 4.21 4.12
N THR A 3 10.04 4.24 4.02
CA THR A 3 9.23 3.07 4.29
C THR A 3 9.29 2.17 3.08
N ASP A 4 9.95 1.02 3.21
CA ASP A 4 9.98 0.02 2.16
C ASP A 4 8.58 -0.61 2.03
N LEU A 5 7.91 -0.36 0.90
CA LEU A 5 6.58 -0.87 0.62
C LEU A 5 6.57 -2.40 0.48
N ILE A 6 7.66 -3.00 -0.02
CA ILE A 6 7.74 -4.46 -0.16
C ILE A 6 7.73 -5.11 1.24
N SER A 7 8.52 -4.56 2.16
CA SER A 7 8.52 -4.98 3.57
C SER A 7 7.18 -4.72 4.28
N LEU A 8 6.48 -3.62 3.99
CA LEU A 8 5.15 -3.35 4.56
C LEU A 8 4.11 -4.40 4.16
N PHE A 9 4.23 -4.92 2.94
CA PHE A 9 3.36 -6.00 2.43
C PHE A 9 3.80 -7.40 2.91
N ASP A 10 4.77 -7.49 3.82
CA ASP A 10 5.35 -8.75 4.30
C ASP A 10 5.82 -9.65 3.14
N CYS A 11 6.31 -9.02 2.07
CA CYS A 11 6.72 -9.71 0.85
C CYS A 11 8.23 -9.91 0.82
N ASP A 12 8.65 -11.12 0.48
CA ASP A 12 10.05 -11.37 0.09
C ASP A 12 10.27 -10.88 -1.35
N GLU A 13 11.25 -10.00 -1.53
CA GLU A 13 11.52 -9.38 -2.83
C GLU A 13 11.89 -10.42 -3.90
N THR A 14 12.65 -11.45 -3.53
CA THR A 14 13.09 -12.49 -4.48
C THR A 14 11.90 -13.28 -5.02
N LYS A 15 10.99 -13.66 -4.12
CA LYS A 15 9.75 -14.34 -4.46
C LYS A 15 8.84 -13.45 -5.30
N LEU A 16 8.71 -12.16 -4.94
CA LEU A 16 7.92 -11.19 -5.68
C LEU A 16 8.41 -11.06 -7.13
N ARG A 17 9.72 -10.92 -7.34
CA ARG A 17 10.34 -10.84 -8.67
C ARG A 17 10.09 -12.09 -9.52
N SER A 18 10.16 -13.27 -8.91
CA SER A 18 9.87 -14.53 -9.60
C SER A 18 8.42 -14.59 -10.10
N ILE A 19 7.47 -14.22 -9.24
CA ILE A 19 6.05 -14.19 -9.58
C ILE A 19 5.76 -13.14 -10.66
N LEU A 20 6.31 -11.93 -10.55
CA LEU A 20 6.16 -10.88 -11.56
C LEU A 20 6.70 -11.31 -12.92
N SER A 21 7.89 -11.91 -12.95
CA SER A 21 8.48 -12.40 -14.20
C SER A 21 7.62 -13.47 -14.86
N GLN A 22 6.96 -14.32 -14.08
CA GLN A 22 6.01 -15.30 -14.62
C GLN A 22 4.73 -14.65 -15.12
N ALA A 23 4.19 -13.69 -14.37
CA ALA A 23 2.95 -12.98 -14.72
C ALA A 23 3.10 -12.13 -16.00
N LEU A 24 4.27 -11.51 -16.21
CA LEU A 24 4.61 -10.70 -17.38
C LEU A 24 5.21 -11.51 -18.54
N SER A 25 5.24 -12.85 -18.43
CA SER A 25 5.80 -13.70 -19.48
C SER A 25 5.06 -13.54 -20.80
N GLY A 26 5.77 -13.07 -21.83
CA GLY A 26 5.21 -12.81 -23.16
C GLY A 26 4.53 -11.44 -23.32
N ALA A 27 4.52 -10.61 -22.26
CA ALA A 27 4.18 -9.20 -22.38
C ALA A 27 5.40 -8.40 -22.90
N ASP A 28 5.13 -7.31 -23.61
CA ASP A 28 6.18 -6.41 -24.09
C ASP A 28 6.76 -5.54 -22.97
N ASP A 29 5.92 -5.17 -21.99
CA ASP A 29 6.27 -4.40 -20.80
C ASP A 29 5.24 -4.63 -19.68
N GLY A 30 5.58 -4.25 -18.44
CA GLY A 30 4.68 -4.28 -17.29
C GLY A 30 5.32 -3.66 -16.04
N GLU A 31 4.49 -2.98 -15.23
CA GLU A 31 4.93 -2.28 -14.02
C GLU A 31 4.14 -2.79 -12.82
N LEU A 32 4.83 -3.04 -11.71
CA LEU A 32 4.19 -3.27 -10.43
C LEU A 32 4.05 -1.93 -9.69
N TYR A 33 2.82 -1.55 -9.39
CA TYR A 33 2.47 -0.46 -8.49
C TYR A 33 2.13 -1.01 -7.10
N LEU A 34 2.67 -0.40 -6.05
CA LEU A 34 2.33 -0.70 -4.65
C LEU A 34 1.85 0.59 -3.98
N GLU A 35 0.77 0.50 -3.20
CA GLU A 35 0.25 1.62 -2.42
C GLU A 35 0.01 1.23 -0.96
N HIS A 36 0.30 2.17 -0.08
CA HIS A 36 -0.06 2.12 1.32
C HIS A 36 -0.45 3.54 1.75
N ALA A 37 -1.67 3.71 2.23
CA ALA A 37 -2.23 4.98 2.62
C ALA A 37 -2.72 4.91 4.07
N GLN A 38 -2.50 6.00 4.81
CA GLN A 38 -3.03 6.19 6.15
C GLN A 38 -3.80 7.50 6.19
N ALA A 39 -5.01 7.46 6.75
CA ALA A 39 -5.88 8.62 6.87
C ALA A 39 -6.36 8.74 8.31
N GLU A 40 -6.15 9.91 8.90
CA GLU A 40 -6.67 10.27 10.22
C GLU A 40 -7.64 11.45 10.09
N SER A 41 -8.76 11.39 10.82
CA SER A 41 -9.73 12.48 10.88
C SER A 41 -10.24 12.66 12.30
N LEU A 42 -10.32 13.92 12.72
CA LEU A 42 -10.86 14.33 14.01
C LEU A 42 -12.04 15.28 13.78
N SER A 43 -13.17 14.98 14.40
CA SER A 43 -14.39 15.77 14.31
C SER A 43 -14.68 16.46 15.65
N PHE A 44 -14.94 17.76 15.60
CA PHE A 44 -15.21 18.59 16.76
C PHE A 44 -16.62 19.17 16.69
N ASP A 45 -17.28 19.30 17.83
CA ASP A 45 -18.61 19.88 17.99
C ASP A 45 -18.62 20.75 19.25
N ASN A 46 -19.03 22.01 19.12
CA ASN A 46 -18.99 23.03 20.18
C ASN A 46 -17.64 23.12 20.92
N GLY A 47 -16.53 23.10 20.16
CA GLY A 47 -15.17 23.20 20.70
C GLY A 47 -14.69 21.95 21.45
N ARG A 48 -15.44 20.84 21.39
CA ARG A 48 -15.08 19.56 22.03
C ARG A 48 -14.91 18.48 20.97
N LEU A 49 -13.94 17.59 21.18
CA LEU A 49 -13.76 16.43 20.31
C LEU A 49 -14.98 15.50 20.42
N LYS A 50 -15.61 15.22 19.28
CA LYS A 50 -16.81 14.38 19.19
C LYS A 50 -16.50 12.97 18.68
N GLY A 51 -15.45 12.83 17.87
CA GLY A 51 -15.01 11.54 17.38
C GLY A 51 -13.73 11.64 16.57
N GLY A 52 -13.01 10.52 16.50
CA GLY A 52 -11.84 10.35 15.66
C GLY A 52 -11.96 9.06 14.85
N SER A 53 -11.35 9.05 13.67
CA SER A 53 -11.20 7.86 12.83
C SER A 53 -9.77 7.79 12.34
N PHE A 54 -9.24 6.58 12.33
CA PHE A 54 -7.97 6.26 11.71
C PHE A 54 -8.17 5.03 10.84
N ASN A 55 -7.80 5.13 9.56
CA ASN A 55 -7.88 4.05 8.60
C ASN A 55 -6.53 3.85 7.93
N THR A 56 -6.21 2.59 7.65
CA THR A 56 -5.06 2.20 6.85
C THR A 56 -5.58 1.38 5.68
N ASP A 57 -5.22 1.79 4.47
CA ASP A 57 -5.52 1.09 3.23
C ASP A 57 -4.22 0.68 2.55
N GLN A 58 -4.23 -0.45 1.86
CA GLN A 58 -3.08 -0.93 1.10
C GLN A 58 -3.55 -1.71 -0.13
N GLY A 59 -2.79 -1.61 -1.23
CA GLY A 59 -3.16 -2.19 -2.51
C GLY A 59 -1.97 -2.36 -3.46
N PHE A 60 -2.20 -3.07 -4.56
CA PHE A 60 -1.23 -3.20 -5.64
C PHE A 60 -1.93 -3.21 -7.00
N GLY A 61 -1.20 -2.80 -8.04
CA GLY A 61 -1.62 -2.89 -9.43
C GLY A 61 -0.50 -3.52 -10.27
N LEU A 62 -0.87 -4.35 -11.25
CA LEU A 62 0.04 -5.00 -12.19
C LEU A 62 -0.43 -4.76 -13.63
#